data_AF-A0A1G2HFG3-F1
#
_entry.id   AF-A0A1G2HFG3-F1
#
_cell.length_a   1.000
_cell.length_b   1.000
_cell.length_c   1.000
_cell.angle_alpha   90.00
_cell.angle_beta   90.00
_cell.angle_gamma   90.00
#
_symmetry.space_group_name_H-M   'P 1'
#
loop_
_entity.id
_entity.type
_entity.pdbx_description
1 polymer ?
#
loop_
_entity_poly.entity_id
_entity_poly.type
_entity_poly.pdbx_seq_one_letter_code
_entity_poly.pdbx_strand_id
1 'polypeptide(L)'
;MFSLLETFWLVFWAASGIFVSFVLLELYLRRKAQKKRSLENPHPDRIEFALHDIRHRDIKEINNDLWEEITGVSHATATRDLGALVDMGVLKKHGQGRGAHYTFIKHEK
;
A
#
# COMPACT_ATOMS: atom_id res chain seq x y z
N MET A 1 34.36 40.75 -10.64
CA MET A 1 33.00 41.04 -11.17
C MET A 1 32.58 39.78 -11.91
N PHE A 2 31.74 38.93 -11.32
CA PHE A 2 31.30 37.70 -11.97
C PHE A 2 30.44 38.05 -13.18
N SER A 3 30.68 37.39 -14.31
CA SER A 3 29.87 37.62 -15.51
C SER A 3 28.45 37.09 -15.28
N LEU A 4 27.44 37.75 -15.87
CA LEU A 4 26.04 37.33 -15.79
C LEU A 4 25.85 35.85 -16.19
N LEU A 5 26.68 35.36 -17.11
CA LEU A 5 26.68 33.98 -17.58
C LEU A 5 27.14 33.00 -16.49
N GLU A 6 28.20 33.33 -15.76
CA GLU A 6 28.70 32.47 -14.66
C GLU A 6 27.72 32.42 -13.50
N THR A 7 27.09 33.55 -13.15
CA THR A 7 26.05 33.57 -12.11
C THR A 7 24.82 32.76 -12.52
N PHE A 8 24.46 32.76 -13.81
CA PHE A 8 23.33 31.98 -14.31
C PHE A 8 23.59 30.48 -14.17
N TRP A 9 24.77 30.00 -14.59
CA TRP A 9 25.12 28.58 -14.46
C TRP A 9 25.17 28.12 -13.00
N LEU A 10 25.72 28.94 -12.11
CA LEU A 10 25.73 28.63 -10.67
C LEU A 10 24.33 28.49 -10.09
N VAL A 11 23.42 29.41 -10.42
CA VAL A 11 22.02 29.35 -9.96
C VAL A 11 21.29 28.15 -10.56
N PHE A 12 21.52 27.84 -11.84
CA PHE A 12 20.92 26.69 -12.50
C PHE A 12 21.32 25.36 -11.84
N TRP A 13 22.61 25.16 -11.58
CA TRP A 13 23.11 23.96 -10.91
C TRP A 13 22.63 23.86 -9.46
N ALA A 14 22.57 24.99 -8.73
CA ALA A 14 22.02 25.03 -7.38
C ALA A 14 20.53 24.63 -7.35
N ALA A 15 19.73 25.18 -8.28
CA ALA A 15 18.30 24.86 -8.39
C ALA A 15 18.08 23.38 -8.77
N SER A 16 18.88 22.85 -9.69
CA SER A 16 18.84 21.44 -10.08
C SER A 16 19.17 20.50 -8.90
N GLY A 17 20.21 20.83 -8.13
CA GLY A 17 20.58 20.06 -6.94
C GLY A 17 19.48 20.05 -5.87
N ILE A 18 18.81 21.18 -5.64
CA ILE A 18 17.67 21.28 -4.72
C ILE A 18 16.49 20.45 -5.23
N PHE A 19 16.17 20.53 -6.53
CA PHE A 19 15.09 19.76 -7.14
C PHE A 19 15.31 18.25 -7.01
N VAL A 20 16.51 17.76 -7.37
CA VAL A 20 16.86 16.34 -7.26
C VAL A 20 16.81 15.90 -5.79
N SER A 21 17.33 16.71 -4.87
CA SER A 21 17.30 16.41 -3.43
C SER A 21 15.86 16.32 -2.91
N PHE A 22 14.97 17.21 -3.36
CA PHE A 22 13.56 17.19 -3.01
C PHE A 22 12.85 15.94 -3.55
N VAL A 23 13.08 15.58 -4.81
CA VAL A 23 12.54 14.36 -5.43
C VAL A 23 13.04 13.10 -4.70
N LEU A 24 14.33 13.02 -4.39
CA LEU A 24 14.90 11.90 -3.64
C LEU A 24 14.34 11.81 -2.21
N LEU A 25 14.13 12.95 -1.55
CA LEU A 25 13.51 13.01 -0.23
C LEU A 25 12.05 12.53 -0.30
N GLU A 26 11.29 12.96 -1.29
CA GLU A 26 9.91 12.53 -1.50
C GLU A 26 9.86 11.00 -1.74
N LEU A 27 10.73 10.48 -2.59
CA LEU A 27 10.85 9.05 -2.85
C LEU A 27 11.28 8.27 -1.60
N TYR A 28 12.19 8.83 -0.80
CA TYR A 28 12.62 8.24 0.46
C TYR A 28 11.48 8.15 1.47
N LEU A 29 10.71 9.24 1.64
CA LEU A 29 9.55 9.28 2.53
C LEU A 29 8.47 8.30 2.07
N ARG A 30 8.17 8.25 0.76
CA ARG A 30 7.22 7.28 0.17
C ARG A 30 7.65 5.83 0.45
N ARG A 31 8.93 5.49 0.22
CA ARG A 31 9.47 4.15 0.51
C ARG A 31 9.42 3.82 2.00
N LYS A 32 9.74 4.76 2.88
CA LYS A 32 9.68 4.54 4.34
C LYS A 32 8.25 4.32 4.81
N ALA A 33 7.26 5.05 4.28
CA ALA A 33 5.85 4.83 4.56
C ALA A 33 5.40 3.43 4.08
N GLN A 34 5.84 3.00 2.91
CA GLN A 34 5.54 1.68 2.36
C GLN A 34 6.20 0.54 3.17
N LYS A 35 7.44 0.73 3.62
CA LYS A 35 8.17 -0.25 4.43
C LYS A 35 7.61 -0.35 5.86
N LYS A 36 7.12 0.75 6.43
CA LYS A 36 6.42 0.74 7.72
C LYS A 36 5.12 -0.09 7.62
N ARG A 37 4.36 0.05 6.52
CA ARG A 37 3.18 -0.79 6.23
C ARG A 37 3.52 -2.28 6.05
N SER A 38 4.69 -2.60 5.54
CA SER A 38 5.15 -4.00 5.37
C SER A 38 5.65 -4.66 6.66
N LEU A 39 6.16 -3.89 7.62
CA LEU A 39 6.75 -4.40 8.87
C LEU A 39 5.75 -4.50 10.03
N GLU A 40 4.57 -3.91 9.90
CA GLU A 40 3.54 -3.85 10.95
C GLU A 40 2.48 -4.98 10.83
N ASN A 41 2.56 -5.83 9.80
CA ASN A 41 1.66 -6.97 9.61
C ASN A 41 2.29 -8.30 10.06
N PRO A 42 1.69 -9.01 11.03
CA PRO A 42 2.13 -10.33 11.42
C PRO A 42 1.75 -11.35 10.33
N HIS A 43 2.77 -12.00 9.75
CA HIS A 43 2.67 -13.05 8.73
C HIS A 43 2.27 -12.62 7.31
N PRO A 44 3.19 -11.99 6.55
CA PRO A 44 2.97 -11.67 5.13
C PRO A 44 2.62 -12.90 4.27
N ASP A 45 3.21 -14.06 4.57
CA ASP A 45 3.08 -15.26 3.74
C ASP A 45 1.64 -15.78 3.63
N ARG A 46 0.86 -15.78 4.73
CA ARG A 46 -0.53 -16.26 4.70
C ARG A 46 -1.46 -15.31 3.96
N ILE A 47 -1.23 -14.00 4.11
CA ILE A 47 -2.04 -12.96 3.48
C ILE A 47 -1.77 -12.99 1.98
N GLU A 48 -0.50 -13.11 1.57
CA GLU A 48 -0.11 -13.24 0.18
C GLU A 48 -0.71 -14.50 -0.47
N PHE A 49 -0.63 -15.65 0.21
CA PHE A 49 -1.27 -16.88 -0.22
C PHE A 49 -2.78 -16.71 -0.43
N ALA A 50 -3.49 -16.13 0.55
CA ALA A 50 -4.93 -15.93 0.45
C ALA A 50 -5.31 -14.99 -0.70
N LEU A 51 -4.60 -13.87 -0.85
CA LEU A 51 -4.86 -12.93 -1.94
C LEU A 51 -4.54 -13.53 -3.31
N HIS A 52 -3.56 -14.44 -3.39
CA HIS A 52 -3.27 -15.17 -4.62
C HIS A 52 -4.40 -16.15 -4.97
N ASP A 53 -4.86 -16.96 -4.01
CA ASP A 53 -5.96 -17.92 -4.20
C ASP A 53 -7.28 -17.23 -4.58
N ILE A 54 -7.66 -16.15 -3.89
CA ILE A 54 -8.86 -15.36 -4.18
C ILE A 54 -8.82 -14.79 -5.60
N ARG A 55 -7.67 -14.26 -6.04
CA ARG A 55 -7.49 -13.73 -7.41
C ARG A 55 -7.53 -14.85 -8.45
N HIS A 56 -6.98 -16.02 -8.15
CA HIS A 56 -7.03 -17.16 -9.05
C HIS A 56 -8.46 -17.68 -9.25
N ARG A 57 -9.28 -17.64 -8.20
CA ARG A 57 -10.69 -18.05 -8.21
C ARG A 57 -11.66 -16.99 -8.75
N ASP A 58 -11.17 -15.81 -9.13
CA ASP A 58 -11.99 -14.65 -9.56
C ASP A 58 -13.11 -14.29 -8.58
N ILE A 59 -12.85 -14.41 -7.28
CA ILE A 59 -13.81 -14.09 -6.24
C ILE A 59 -13.90 -12.56 -6.10
N LYS A 60 -15.08 -12.01 -6.39
CA LYS A 60 -15.33 -10.56 -6.36
C LYS A 60 -15.55 -10.00 -4.96
N GLU A 61 -16.17 -10.80 -4.09
CA GLU A 61 -16.56 -10.42 -2.73
C GLU A 61 -15.94 -11.37 -1.73
N ILE A 62 -15.20 -10.80 -0.79
CA ILE A 62 -14.51 -11.50 0.28
C ILE A 62 -15.31 -11.25 1.56
N ASN A 63 -15.61 -12.29 2.30
CA ASN A 63 -16.16 -12.19 3.66
C ASN A 63 -15.17 -12.80 4.66
N ASN A 64 -15.46 -12.66 5.94
CA ASN A 64 -14.61 -13.23 6.99
C ASN A 64 -14.59 -14.77 6.89
N ASP A 65 -15.73 -15.41 6.62
CA ASP A 65 -15.85 -16.87 6.56
C ASP A 65 -14.97 -17.49 5.47
N LEU A 66 -14.93 -16.86 4.29
CA LEU A 66 -14.07 -17.24 3.16
C LEU A 66 -12.59 -17.06 3.54
N TRP A 67 -12.27 -15.97 4.24
CA TRP A 67 -10.91 -15.73 4.69
C TRP A 67 -10.44 -16.80 5.67
N GLU A 68 -11.31 -17.19 6.61
CA GLU A 68 -11.07 -18.29 7.55
C GLU A 68 -10.91 -19.63 6.82
N GLU A 69 -11.73 -19.92 5.81
CA GLU A 69 -11.62 -21.12 5.00
C GLU A 69 -10.27 -21.22 4.27
N ILE A 70 -9.82 -20.13 3.66
CA ILE A 70 -8.59 -20.10 2.86
C ILE A 70 -7.34 -20.14 3.74
N THR A 71 -7.35 -19.43 4.88
CA THR A 71 -6.17 -19.26 5.72
C THR A 71 -6.12 -20.16 6.96
N GLY A 72 -7.25 -20.76 7.34
CA GLY A 72 -7.39 -21.56 8.56
C GLY A 72 -7.30 -20.74 9.86
N VAL A 73 -7.38 -19.41 9.79
CA VAL A 73 -7.29 -18.54 10.98
C VAL A 73 -8.64 -18.41 11.70
N SER A 74 -8.61 -17.90 12.93
CA SER A 74 -9.84 -17.59 13.67
C SER A 74 -10.56 -16.36 13.11
N HIS A 75 -11.86 -16.27 13.33
CA HIS A 75 -12.68 -15.11 12.96
C HIS A 75 -12.13 -13.75 13.41
N ALA A 76 -11.61 -13.66 14.64
CA ALA A 76 -10.99 -12.44 15.14
C ALA A 76 -9.72 -12.07 14.36
N THR A 77 -8.93 -13.07 13.96
CA THR A 77 -7.73 -12.89 13.14
C THR A 77 -8.09 -12.50 11.72
N ALA A 78 -9.09 -13.16 11.12
CA ALA A 78 -9.61 -12.81 9.80
C ALA A 78 -10.11 -11.36 9.75
N THR A 79 -10.86 -10.95 10.77
CA THR A 79 -11.35 -9.56 10.89
C THR A 79 -10.18 -8.56 10.98
N ARG A 80 -9.13 -8.90 11.72
CA ARG A 80 -7.94 -8.06 11.85
C ARG A 80 -7.15 -7.98 10.55
N ASP A 81 -6.91 -9.11 9.89
CA ASP A 81 -6.18 -9.19 8.62
C ASP A 81 -6.93 -8.42 7.52
N LEU A 82 -8.24 -8.62 7.38
CA LEU A 82 -9.08 -7.88 6.43
C LEU A 82 -9.15 -6.38 6.75
N GLY A 83 -9.21 -6.01 8.03
CA GLY A 83 -9.13 -4.62 8.46
C GLY A 83 -7.81 -3.97 8.03
N ALA A 84 -6.68 -4.65 8.27
CA ALA A 84 -5.37 -4.19 7.83
C ALA A 84 -5.30 -4.03 6.31
N LEU A 85 -5.90 -4.94 5.53
CA LEU A 85 -5.99 -4.83 4.07
C LEU A 85 -6.83 -3.65 3.57
N VAL A 86 -7.85 -3.27 4.33
CA VAL A 86 -8.63 -2.05 4.07
C VAL A 86 -7.80 -0.80 4.38
N ASP A 87 -7.13 -0.77 5.52
CA ASP A 87 -6.26 0.36 5.92
C ASP A 87 -5.09 0.55 4.96
N MET A 88 -4.60 -0.55 4.37
CA MET A 88 -3.58 -0.54 3.32
C MET A 88 -4.11 -0.08 1.95
N GLY A 89 -5.43 0.04 1.77
CA GLY A 89 -6.05 0.40 0.50
C GLY A 89 -6.01 -0.71 -0.55
N VAL A 90 -5.87 -1.98 -0.12
CA VAL A 90 -5.95 -3.15 -1.00
C VAL A 90 -7.41 -3.55 -1.22
N LEU A 91 -8.18 -3.51 -0.13
CA LEU A 91 -9.60 -3.84 -0.10
C LEU A 91 -10.44 -2.62 0.26
N LYS A 92 -11.68 -2.62 -0.20
CA LYS A 92 -12.73 -1.71 0.25
C LYS A 92 -13.77 -2.50 1.01
N LYS A 93 -14.05 -2.07 2.24
CA LYS A 93 -15.12 -2.63 3.06
C LYS A 93 -16.47 -2.06 2.64
N HIS A 94 -17.48 -2.93 2.58
CA HIS A 94 -18.87 -2.58 2.37
C HIS A 94 -19.71 -3.13 3.52
N GLY A 95 -20.52 -2.26 4.13
CA GLY A 95 -21.34 -2.58 5.29
C GLY A 95 -20.59 -2.56 6.63
N GLN A 96 -21.34 -2.81 7.71
CA GLN A 96 -20.85 -2.79 9.08
C GLN A 96 -21.49 -3.93 9.89
N GLY A 97 -20.70 -4.63 10.69
CA GLY A 97 -21.17 -5.75 11.51
C GLY A 97 -21.44 -7.02 10.71
N ARG A 98 -22.56 -7.68 10.99
CA ARG A 98 -22.93 -8.98 10.40
C ARG A 98 -23.33 -8.78 8.94
N GLY A 99 -22.64 -9.45 8.01
CA GLY A 99 -22.83 -9.30 6.56
C GLY A 99 -21.90 -8.28 5.89
N ALA A 100 -20.91 -7.75 6.61
CA ALA A 100 -19.86 -6.95 5.98
C ALA A 100 -19.06 -7.81 4.99
N HIS A 101 -18.83 -7.26 3.80
CA HIS A 101 -18.02 -7.88 2.75
C HIS A 101 -16.99 -6.88 2.22
N TYR A 102 -15.98 -7.40 1.52
CA TYR A 102 -14.82 -6.66 1.07
C TYR A 102 -14.59 -6.92 -0.42
N THR A 103 -14.27 -5.88 -1.18
CA THR A 103 -13.96 -5.98 -2.61
C THR A 103 -12.59 -5.41 -2.90
N PHE A 104 -11.88 -5.94 -3.88
CA PHE A 104 -10.62 -5.33 -4.34
C PHE A 104 -10.83 -3.90 -4.83
N ILE A 105 -9.93 -2.99 -4.44
CA ILE A 105 -9.88 -1.67 -5.05
C ILE A 105 -9.31 -1.84 -6.45
N LYS A 106 -10.11 -1.52 -7.47
CA LYS A 106 -9.66 -1.50 -8.85
C LYS A 106 -8.66 -0.35 -8.99
N HIS A 107 -7.37 -0.66 -9.10
CA HIS A 107 -6.40 0.35 -9.53
C HIS A 107 -6.71 0.68 -11.00
N GLU A 108 -7.37 1.81 -11.24
CA GLU A 108 -7.37 2.40 -12.58
C GLU A 108 -5.90 2.69 -12.92
N LYS A 109 -5.47 2.10 -14.04
CA LYS A 109 -4.12 2.23 -14.59
C LYS A 109 -3.86 3.63 -15.10
#